data_AF-A0A7S2IYL6-F1
#
_entry.id   AF-A0A7S2IYL6-F1
#
_cell.length_a   1.000
_cell.length_b   1.000
_cell.length_c   1.000
_cell.angle_alpha   90.00
_cell.angle_beta   90.00
_cell.angle_gamma   90.00
#
_symmetry.space_group_name_H-M   'P 1'
#
loop_
_entity.id
_entity.type
_entity.pdbx_description
1 polymer ?
#
loop_
_entity_poly.entity_id
_entity_poly.type
_entity_poly.pdbx_seq_one_letter_code
_entity_poly.pdbx_strand_id
1 'polypeptide(L)'
;GEGGRVHQSFLERVAENTEKKKQQTSQATSIPTDQAEECTFQPRITHSARARRSRTIEELSTGDMTRRLRMAESRREAAESQVDENLTFRPAINEVPGVQSRLKVASEPGSYLARVRQHMRLKEQLTACVREAQESQSLAECTFHPQTHEAPAYISRIAKAVRIAKSSQPAPAPSKPDWR
;
A
#
# COMPACT_ATOMS: atom_id res chain seq x y z
N GLY A 1 -44.09 15.65 -6.59
CA GLY A 1 -43.26 15.92 -5.40
C GLY A 1 -42.16 14.90 -5.36
N GLU A 2 -40.96 15.28 -5.81
CA GLU A 2 -39.82 14.37 -5.93
C GLU A 2 -39.02 14.38 -4.62
N GLY A 3 -39.07 13.27 -3.89
CA GLY A 3 -38.22 13.03 -2.73
C GLY A 3 -36.84 12.59 -3.19
N GLY A 4 -35.89 13.51 -3.24
CA GLY A 4 -34.49 13.22 -3.53
C GLY A 4 -33.87 12.31 -2.47
N ARG A 5 -33.46 11.10 -2.85
CA ARG A 5 -32.56 10.29 -2.02
C ARG A 5 -31.21 10.97 -1.96
N VAL A 6 -30.85 11.45 -0.78
CA VAL A 6 -29.49 11.91 -0.47
C VAL A 6 -28.55 10.72 -0.66
N HIS A 7 -27.70 10.79 -1.69
CA HIS A 7 -26.66 9.80 -1.91
C HIS A 7 -25.57 9.99 -0.86
N GLN A 8 -25.67 9.28 0.27
CA GLN A 8 -24.59 9.22 1.25
C GLN A 8 -23.34 8.66 0.61
N SER A 9 -22.20 9.27 0.93
CA SER A 9 -20.90 8.87 0.42
C SER A 9 -20.54 7.45 0.90
N PHE A 10 -19.63 6.78 0.18
CA PHE A 10 -19.17 5.45 0.59
C PHE A 10 -18.58 5.46 2.01
N LEU A 11 -17.77 6.48 2.34
CA LEU A 11 -17.13 6.61 3.64
C LEU A 11 -18.15 6.78 4.77
N GLU A 12 -19.21 7.56 4.53
CA GLU A 12 -20.30 7.78 5.48
C GLU A 12 -21.10 6.51 5.75
N ARG A 13 -21.40 5.74 4.70
CA ARG A 13 -22.10 4.45 4.81
C ARG A 13 -21.26 3.40 5.53
N VAL A 14 -19.94 3.40 5.31
CA VAL A 14 -19.00 2.53 6.04
C VAL A 14 -18.93 2.93 7.50
N ALA A 15 -18.84 4.23 7.82
CA ALA A 15 -18.83 4.72 9.20
C ALA A 15 -20.11 4.30 9.95
N GLU A 16 -21.28 4.54 9.37
CA GLU A 16 -22.57 4.17 9.98
C GLU A 16 -22.69 2.65 10.19
N ASN A 17 -22.23 1.84 9.23
CA ASN A 17 -22.20 0.38 9.38
C ASN A 17 -21.21 -0.07 10.46
N THR A 18 -20.04 0.57 10.60
CA THR A 18 -19.10 0.23 11.67
C THR A 18 -19.65 0.56 13.05
N GLU A 19 -20.40 1.65 13.20
CA GLU A 19 -21.07 2.02 14.44
C GLU A 19 -22.20 1.06 14.80
N LYS A 20 -23.07 0.73 13.83
CA LYS A 20 -24.11 -0.30 14.01
C LYS A 20 -23.51 -1.65 14.40
N LYS A 21 -22.39 -2.04 13.78
CA LYS A 21 -21.65 -3.27 14.12
C LYS A 21 -21.09 -3.21 15.54
N LYS A 22 -20.49 -2.09 15.96
CA LYS A 22 -20.00 -1.90 17.33
C LYS A 22 -21.14 -2.01 18.35
N GLN A 23 -22.27 -1.36 18.11
CA GLN A 23 -23.45 -1.44 18.98
C GLN A 23 -24.00 -2.87 19.09
N GLN A 24 -24.11 -3.59 17.96
CA GLN A 24 -24.52 -5.00 17.96
C GLN A 24 -23.53 -5.92 18.68
N THR A 25 -22.22 -5.71 18.50
CA THR A 25 -21.19 -6.52 19.17
C THR A 25 -21.21 -6.28 20.68
N SER A 26 -21.45 -5.05 21.11
CA SER A 26 -21.59 -4.67 22.53
C SER A 26 -22.80 -5.37 23.17
N GLN A 27 -23.92 -5.47 22.45
CA GLN A 27 -25.12 -6.20 22.90
C GLN A 27 -24.96 -7.73 22.84
N ALA A 28 -24.17 -8.26 21.91
CA ALA A 28 -23.93 -9.70 21.79
C ALA A 28 -22.90 -10.26 22.79
N THR A 29 -22.16 -9.41 23.50
CA THR A 29 -21.13 -9.84 24.48
C THR A 29 -21.72 -10.14 25.87
N SER A 30 -22.95 -9.71 26.15
CA SER A 30 -23.70 -10.11 27.35
C SER A 30 -24.47 -11.39 27.06
N ILE A 31 -23.86 -12.55 27.36
CA ILE A 31 -24.64 -13.78 27.54
C ILE A 31 -25.60 -13.50 28.71
N PRO A 32 -26.93 -13.65 28.55
CA PRO A 32 -27.87 -13.47 29.65
C PRO A 32 -27.46 -14.39 30.81
N THR A 33 -27.37 -13.85 32.03
CA THR A 33 -26.89 -14.57 33.23
C THR A 33 -27.60 -15.91 33.41
N ASP A 34 -28.89 -15.97 33.03
CA ASP A 34 -29.74 -17.17 33.09
C ASP A 34 -29.23 -18.33 32.22
N GLN A 35 -28.59 -18.06 31.07
CA GLN A 35 -28.00 -19.10 30.20
C GLN A 35 -26.61 -19.54 30.65
N ALA A 36 -25.94 -18.75 31.50
CA ALA A 36 -24.65 -19.14 32.06
C ALA A 36 -24.81 -20.22 33.13
N GLU A 37 -25.95 -20.27 33.83
CA GLU A 37 -26.24 -21.25 34.88
C GLU A 37 -26.56 -22.65 34.31
N GLU A 38 -27.05 -22.75 33.06
CA GLU A 38 -27.33 -24.03 32.39
C GLU A 38 -26.09 -24.69 31.77
N CYS A 39 -24.92 -24.05 31.80
CA CYS A 39 -23.70 -24.57 31.21
C CYS A 39 -23.01 -25.61 32.13
N THR A 40 -23.35 -26.88 31.95
CA THR A 40 -22.80 -28.01 32.73
C THR A 40 -21.42 -28.49 32.25
N PHE A 41 -20.95 -28.02 31.10
CA PHE A 41 -19.66 -28.42 30.53
C PHE A 41 -18.50 -27.71 31.24
N GLN A 42 -17.77 -28.45 32.08
CA GLN A 42 -16.58 -27.97 32.78
C GLN A 42 -15.34 -28.72 32.30
N PRO A 43 -14.67 -28.23 31.24
CA PRO A 43 -13.50 -28.92 30.71
C PRO A 43 -12.35 -28.87 31.72
N ARG A 44 -11.61 -29.97 31.82
CA ARG A 44 -10.36 -30.00 32.58
C ARG A 44 -9.28 -29.22 31.83
N ILE A 45 -9.10 -27.95 32.19
CA ILE A 45 -8.03 -27.11 31.65
C ILE A 45 -6.73 -27.26 32.47
N THR A 46 -5.60 -26.95 31.85
CA THR A 46 -4.29 -26.95 32.53
C THR A 46 -4.16 -25.77 33.49
N HIS A 47 -3.27 -25.89 34.48
CA HIS A 47 -2.99 -24.81 35.43
C HIS A 47 -2.57 -23.51 34.72
N SER A 48 -1.73 -23.62 33.68
CA SER A 48 -1.27 -22.48 32.89
C SER A 48 -2.37 -21.84 32.04
N ALA A 49 -3.43 -22.58 31.67
CA ALA A 49 -4.60 -21.99 31.02
C ALA A 49 -5.46 -21.24 32.03
N ARG A 50 -5.63 -21.77 33.24
CA ARG A 50 -6.42 -21.14 34.31
C ARG A 50 -5.78 -19.85 34.83
N ALA A 51 -4.45 -19.78 34.88
CA ALA A 51 -3.71 -18.61 35.35
C ALA A 51 -3.57 -17.49 34.30
N ARG A 52 -4.01 -17.72 33.04
CA ARG A 52 -3.92 -16.69 32.00
C ARG A 52 -5.00 -15.63 32.20
N ARG A 53 -4.61 -14.36 32.08
CA ARG A 53 -5.55 -13.23 32.05
C ARG A 53 -6.49 -13.33 30.84
N SER A 54 -7.72 -12.86 31.01
CA SER A 54 -8.61 -12.60 29.87
C SER A 54 -7.99 -11.52 28.98
N ARG A 55 -8.17 -11.69 27.67
CA ARG A 55 -7.68 -10.77 26.65
C ARG A 55 -8.85 -10.03 26.03
N THR A 56 -8.61 -8.79 25.61
CA THR A 56 -9.61 -8.02 24.85
C THR A 56 -9.67 -8.51 23.41
N ILE A 57 -10.74 -8.15 22.69
CA ILE A 57 -10.93 -8.50 21.27
C ILE A 57 -9.77 -7.98 20.41
N GLU A 58 -9.28 -6.78 20.71
CA GLU A 58 -8.15 -6.18 19.99
C GLU A 58 -6.84 -6.94 20.23
N GLU A 59 -6.58 -7.38 21.46
CA GLU A 59 -5.42 -8.21 21.80
C GLU A 59 -5.44 -9.57 21.10
N LEU A 60 -6.63 -10.16 20.91
CA LEU A 60 -6.81 -11.41 20.17
C LEU A 60 -6.71 -11.24 18.66
N SER A 61 -7.09 -10.06 18.13
CA SER A 61 -7.07 -9.79 16.69
C SER A 61 -5.68 -9.36 16.20
N THR A 62 -5.10 -8.33 16.81
CA THR A 62 -3.83 -7.74 16.35
C THR A 62 -2.71 -7.88 17.37
N GLY A 63 -3.04 -8.13 18.65
CA GLY A 63 -2.07 -8.15 19.73
C GLY A 63 -0.98 -9.20 19.59
N ASP A 64 -1.28 -10.38 19.06
CA ASP A 64 -0.27 -11.42 18.83
C ASP A 64 0.72 -11.02 17.72
N MET A 65 0.25 -10.36 16.66
CA MET A 65 1.11 -9.81 15.59
C MET A 65 2.01 -8.70 16.15
N THR A 66 1.45 -7.73 16.87
CA THR A 66 2.21 -6.63 17.48
C THR A 66 3.24 -7.15 18.48
N ARG A 67 2.88 -8.15 19.29
CA ARG A 67 3.82 -8.79 20.23
C ARG A 67 4.96 -9.46 19.48
N ARG A 68 4.67 -10.19 18.40
CA ARG A 68 5.70 -10.83 17.57
C ARG A 68 6.64 -9.80 16.95
N LEU A 69 6.12 -8.69 16.44
CA LEU A 69 6.92 -7.60 15.87
C LEU A 69 7.84 -6.99 16.93
N ARG A 70 7.30 -6.62 18.10
CA ARG A 70 8.11 -6.09 19.21
C ARG A 70 9.19 -7.06 19.69
N MET A 71 8.87 -8.35 19.78
CA MET A 71 9.85 -9.37 20.14
C MET A 71 10.95 -9.50 19.07
N ALA A 72 10.60 -9.39 17.79
CA ALA A 72 11.58 -9.42 16.70
C ALA A 72 12.48 -8.18 16.72
N GLU A 73 11.90 -7.00 16.93
CA GLU A 73 12.63 -5.73 17.07
C GLU A 73 13.60 -5.78 18.26
N SER A 74 13.13 -6.19 19.44
CA SER A 74 13.99 -6.31 20.62
C SER A 74 15.12 -7.32 20.44
N ARG A 75 14.87 -8.46 19.78
CA ARG A 75 15.94 -9.43 19.45
C ARG A 75 16.96 -8.85 18.48
N ARG A 76 16.50 -8.06 17.51
CA ARG A 76 17.37 -7.40 16.54
C ARG A 76 18.25 -6.36 17.22
N GLU A 77 17.68 -5.52 18.08
CA GLU A 77 18.42 -4.50 18.83
C GLU A 77 19.45 -5.13 19.78
N ALA A 78 19.10 -6.23 20.44
CA ALA A 78 20.04 -6.99 21.28
C ALA A 78 21.20 -7.59 20.44
N ALA A 79 20.90 -8.12 19.25
CA ALA A 79 21.92 -8.64 18.35
C ALA A 79 22.82 -7.54 17.79
N GLU A 80 22.26 -6.40 17.39
CA GLU A 80 23.01 -5.23 16.92
C GLU A 80 23.94 -4.69 18.02
N SER A 81 23.43 -4.56 19.25
CA SER A 81 24.24 -4.13 20.41
C SER A 81 25.38 -5.10 20.72
N GLN A 82 25.11 -6.41 20.68
CA GLN A 82 26.15 -7.42 20.90
C GLN A 82 27.22 -7.36 19.80
N VAL A 83 26.84 -7.11 18.54
CA VAL A 83 27.82 -6.92 17.46
C VAL A 83 28.65 -5.68 17.75
N ASP A 84 28.02 -4.54 18.05
CA ASP A 84 28.71 -3.27 18.31
C ASP A 84 29.69 -3.34 19.48
N GLU A 85 29.35 -4.04 20.55
CA GLU A 85 30.27 -4.27 21.69
C GLU A 85 31.51 -5.07 21.28
N ASN A 86 31.38 -6.00 20.33
CA ASN A 86 32.45 -6.87 19.86
C ASN A 86 33.24 -6.28 18.67
N LEU A 87 32.90 -5.08 18.17
CA LEU A 87 33.66 -4.43 17.11
C LEU A 87 34.96 -3.82 17.66
N THR A 88 36.10 -4.32 17.18
CA THR A 88 37.44 -3.80 17.52
C THR A 88 37.83 -2.58 16.69
N PHE A 89 37.23 -2.38 15.52
CA PHE A 89 37.52 -1.25 14.64
C PHE A 89 36.71 -0.01 15.05
N ARG A 90 37.41 1.04 15.50
CA ARG A 90 36.83 2.33 15.88
C ARG A 90 37.50 3.46 15.10
N PRO A 91 37.10 3.68 13.84
CA PRO A 91 37.73 4.71 13.02
C PRO A 91 37.44 6.10 13.59
N ALA A 92 38.46 6.95 13.65
CA ALA A 92 38.26 8.37 13.84
C ALA A 92 37.75 8.97 12.52
N ILE A 93 36.57 9.56 12.54
CA ILE A 93 36.03 10.28 11.38
C ILE A 93 36.68 11.67 11.37
N ASN A 94 37.35 12.01 10.27
CA ASN A 94 37.90 13.35 10.08
C ASN A 94 36.75 14.33 9.83
N GLU A 95 36.39 15.11 10.85
CA GLU A 95 35.42 16.19 10.70
C GLU A 95 36.10 17.37 10.00
N VAL A 96 35.81 17.53 8.72
CA VAL A 96 36.24 18.70 7.96
C VAL A 96 35.17 19.79 8.11
N PRO A 97 35.51 20.96 8.67
CA PRO A 97 34.54 22.03 8.88
C PRO A 97 33.91 22.47 7.55
N GLY A 98 32.59 22.56 7.52
CA GLY A 98 31.81 22.97 6.34
C GLY A 98 31.51 21.87 5.33
N VAL A 99 32.04 20.65 5.50
CA VAL A 99 31.74 19.52 4.61
C VAL A 99 30.59 18.69 5.18
N GLN A 100 29.51 18.56 4.41
CA GLN A 100 28.38 17.70 4.75
C GLN A 100 28.12 16.68 3.63
N SER A 101 27.58 15.51 4.01
CA SER A 101 27.11 14.53 3.04
C SER A 101 26.06 15.15 2.12
N ARG A 102 26.17 14.91 0.80
CA ARG A 102 25.17 15.34 -0.19
C ARG A 102 23.76 14.86 0.14
N LEU A 103 23.64 13.71 0.82
CA LEU A 103 22.36 13.16 1.21
C LEU A 103 21.77 13.87 2.45
N LYS A 104 22.61 14.56 3.24
CA LYS A 104 22.24 15.26 4.48
C LYS A 104 21.43 14.40 5.46
N VAL A 105 21.70 13.10 5.54
CA VAL A 105 20.95 12.19 6.41
C VAL A 105 21.23 12.48 7.89
N ALA A 106 22.48 12.79 8.23
CA ALA A 106 22.86 13.13 9.61
C ALA A 106 22.34 14.50 10.05
N SER A 107 22.36 15.51 9.17
CA SER A 107 21.94 16.88 9.50
C SER A 107 20.44 17.12 9.33
N GLU A 108 19.81 16.52 8.31
CA GLU A 108 18.41 16.73 7.95
C GLU A 108 17.73 15.40 7.55
N PRO A 109 17.50 14.46 8.49
CA PRO A 109 16.94 13.15 8.19
C PRO A 109 15.48 13.23 7.70
N GLY A 110 14.66 14.07 8.33
CA GLY A 110 13.22 14.14 8.03
C GLY A 110 12.89 14.62 6.61
N SER A 111 13.74 15.45 6.00
CA SER A 111 13.54 15.97 4.64
C SER A 111 14.13 15.08 3.55
N TYR A 112 14.85 13.99 3.90
CA TYR A 112 15.49 13.11 2.91
C TYR A 112 14.51 12.52 1.90
N LEU A 113 13.41 11.92 2.38
CA LEU A 113 12.41 11.31 1.50
C LEU A 113 11.72 12.33 0.58
N ALA A 114 11.55 13.57 1.04
CA ALA A 114 11.03 14.65 0.20
C ALA A 114 12.02 15.01 -0.92
N ARG A 115 13.31 15.17 -0.58
CA ARG A 115 14.38 15.43 -1.56
C ARG A 115 14.50 14.33 -2.60
N VAL A 116 14.46 13.06 -2.19
CA VAL A 116 14.53 11.92 -3.11
C VAL A 116 13.35 11.93 -4.08
N ARG A 117 12.13 12.12 -3.59
CA ARG A 117 10.93 12.22 -4.44
C ARG A 117 11.03 13.36 -5.44
N GLN A 118 11.48 14.54 -4.99
CA GLN A 118 11.69 15.69 -5.86
C GLN A 118 12.73 15.40 -6.94
N HIS A 119 13.88 14.81 -6.57
CA HIS A 119 14.92 14.45 -7.52
C HIS A 119 14.43 13.45 -8.57
N MET A 120 13.66 12.44 -8.16
CA MET A 120 13.07 11.47 -9.09
C MET A 120 12.12 12.13 -10.08
N ARG A 121 11.25 13.02 -9.60
CA ARG A 121 10.34 13.79 -10.46
C ARG A 121 11.09 14.65 -11.49
N LEU A 122 12.12 15.37 -11.05
CA LEU A 122 12.93 16.21 -11.94
C LEU A 122 13.65 15.35 -12.99
N LYS A 123 14.20 14.20 -12.58
CA LYS A 123 14.83 13.25 -13.51
C LYS A 123 13.83 12.76 -14.54
N GLU A 124 12.63 12.36 -14.13
CA GLU A 124 11.57 11.88 -15.03
C GLU A 124 11.18 12.96 -16.06
N GLN A 125 10.96 14.19 -15.60
CA GLN A 125 10.65 15.33 -16.48
C GLN A 125 11.77 15.59 -17.50
N LEU A 126 13.03 15.57 -17.05
CA LEU A 126 14.18 15.76 -17.93
C LEU A 126 14.27 14.63 -18.96
N THR A 127 14.08 13.38 -18.54
CA THR A 127 14.09 12.24 -19.46
C THR A 127 12.96 12.31 -20.49
N ALA A 128 11.76 12.77 -20.08
CA ALA A 128 10.64 12.94 -20.99
C ALA A 128 10.93 14.03 -22.04
N CYS A 129 11.48 15.18 -21.61
CA CYS A 129 11.85 16.26 -22.50
C CYS A 129 12.95 15.84 -23.49
N VAL A 130 13.96 15.11 -23.03
CA VAL A 130 15.03 14.60 -23.90
C VAL A 130 14.48 13.61 -24.92
N ARG A 131 13.58 12.72 -24.50
CA ARG A 131 12.94 11.76 -25.40
C ARG A 131 12.11 12.45 -26.47
N GLU A 132 11.28 13.41 -26.09
CA GLU A 132 10.46 14.18 -27.04
C GLU A 132 11.34 14.97 -28.04
N ALA A 133 12.42 15.58 -27.56
CA ALA A 133 13.38 16.25 -28.43
C ALA A 133 14.01 15.28 -29.44
N GLN A 134 14.44 14.09 -29.00
CA GLN A 134 14.99 13.05 -29.89
C GLN A 134 13.96 12.53 -30.89
N GLU A 135 12.71 12.31 -30.46
CA GLU A 135 11.62 11.89 -31.34
C GLU A 135 11.35 12.96 -32.41
N SER A 136 11.30 14.25 -32.03
CA SER A 136 11.09 15.34 -32.97
C SER A 136 12.22 15.48 -34.00
N GLN A 137 13.47 15.32 -33.57
CA GLN A 137 14.65 15.31 -34.45
C GLN A 137 14.59 14.14 -35.42
N SER A 138 14.27 12.95 -34.92
CA SER A 138 14.16 11.73 -35.74
C SER A 138 13.04 11.84 -36.78
N LEU A 139 11.92 12.48 -36.44
CA LEU A 139 10.82 12.74 -37.39
C LEU A 139 11.22 13.79 -38.44
N ALA A 140 11.95 14.83 -38.04
CA ALA A 140 12.43 15.86 -38.97
C ALA A 140 13.47 15.30 -39.96
N GLU A 141 14.28 14.33 -39.53
CA GLU A 141 15.27 13.65 -40.37
C GLU A 141 14.69 12.50 -41.22
N CYS A 142 13.42 12.14 -41.02
CA CYS A 142 12.79 11.06 -41.75
C CYS A 142 12.68 11.41 -43.24
N THR A 143 13.28 10.62 -44.13
CA THR A 143 13.23 10.86 -45.58
C THR A 143 11.96 10.30 -46.24
N PHE A 144 11.27 9.38 -45.56
CA PHE A 144 10.08 8.71 -46.06
C PHE A 144 8.82 9.55 -45.78
N HIS A 145 8.29 10.18 -46.82
CA HIS A 145 7.07 10.98 -46.79
C HIS A 145 6.03 10.39 -47.74
N PRO A 146 5.31 9.32 -47.34
CA PRO A 146 4.34 8.69 -48.22
C PRO A 146 3.18 9.64 -48.50
N GLN A 147 2.68 9.63 -49.72
CA GLN A 147 1.43 10.30 -50.05
C GLN A 147 0.28 9.56 -49.37
N THR A 148 -0.41 10.24 -48.45
CA THR A 148 -1.57 9.68 -47.77
C THR A 148 -2.83 10.11 -48.52
N HIS A 149 -3.66 9.13 -48.89
CA HIS A 149 -4.96 9.36 -49.48
C HIS A 149 -6.05 9.07 -48.46
N GLU A 150 -7.19 9.76 -48.58
CA GLU A 150 -8.38 9.47 -47.77
C GLU A 150 -8.77 8.00 -47.93
N ALA A 151 -8.93 7.32 -46.80
CA ALA A 151 -9.38 5.94 -46.80
C ALA A 151 -10.83 5.88 -47.31
N PRO A 152 -11.17 4.91 -48.18
CA PRO A 152 -12.53 4.73 -48.66
C PRO A 152 -13.57 4.69 -47.53
N ALA A 153 -14.76 5.25 -47.77
CA ALA A 153 -15.80 5.47 -46.75
C ALA A 153 -16.25 4.19 -46.00
N TYR A 154 -16.11 3.01 -46.60
CA TYR A 154 -16.42 1.76 -45.90
C TYR A 154 -15.33 1.38 -44.88
N ILE A 155 -14.04 1.64 -45.19
CA ILE A 155 -12.93 1.40 -44.26
C ILE A 155 -13.02 2.33 -43.06
N SER A 156 -13.34 3.61 -43.28
CA SER A 156 -13.53 4.55 -42.17
C SER A 156 -14.73 4.18 -41.28
N ARG A 157 -15.82 3.65 -41.86
CA ARG A 157 -16.94 3.09 -41.10
C ARG A 157 -16.53 1.87 -40.27
N ILE A 158 -15.78 0.94 -40.85
CA ILE A 158 -15.25 -0.24 -40.13
C ILE A 158 -14.35 0.22 -38.97
N ALA A 159 -13.42 1.14 -39.20
CA ALA A 159 -12.52 1.65 -38.15
C ALA A 159 -13.28 2.31 -36.99
N LYS A 160 -14.34 3.09 -37.29
CA LYS A 160 -15.22 3.68 -36.27
C LYS A 160 -15.98 2.61 -35.49
N ALA A 161 -16.57 1.64 -36.18
CA ALA A 161 -17.29 0.53 -35.54
C ALA A 161 -16.37 -0.31 -34.64
N VAL A 162 -15.14 -0.60 -35.10
CA VAL A 162 -14.13 -1.32 -34.32
C VAL A 162 -13.70 -0.54 -33.08
N ARG A 163 -13.50 0.78 -33.18
CA ARG A 163 -13.21 1.61 -31.99
C ARG A 163 -14.33 1.56 -30.97
N ILE A 164 -15.59 1.68 -31.42
CA ILE A 164 -16.75 1.62 -30.55
C ILE A 164 -16.83 0.25 -29.87
N ALA A 165 -16.76 -0.84 -30.64
CA ALA A 165 -16.78 -2.20 -30.12
C ALA A 165 -15.64 -2.44 -29.12
N LYS A 166 -14.42 -1.97 -29.41
CA LYS A 166 -13.26 -2.12 -28.53
C LYS A 166 -13.39 -1.30 -27.24
N SER A 167 -14.06 -0.15 -27.28
CA SER A 167 -14.37 0.64 -26.08
C SER A 167 -15.48 0.04 -25.21
N SER A 168 -16.39 -0.76 -25.80
CA SER A 168 -17.49 -1.40 -25.08
C SER A 168 -17.15 -2.79 -24.54
N GLN A 169 -16.10 -3.44 -25.05
CA GLN A 169 -15.65 -4.73 -24.52
C GLN A 169 -14.95 -4.54 -23.17
N PRO A 170 -15.35 -5.26 -22.12
CA PRO A 170 -14.61 -5.25 -20.86
C PRO A 170 -13.19 -5.78 -21.10
N ALA A 171 -12.20 -5.19 -20.44
CA ALA A 171 -10.81 -5.64 -20.57
C ALA A 171 -10.72 -7.15 -20.27
N PRO A 172 -10.04 -7.94 -21.13
CA PRO A 172 -9.91 -9.36 -20.90
C PRO A 172 -9.25 -9.60 -19.54
N ALA A 173 -9.78 -10.56 -18.78
CA ALA A 173 -9.20 -10.93 -17.49
C ALA A 173 -7.71 -11.30 -17.68
N PRO A 174 -6.81 -10.85 -16.81
CA PRO A 174 -5.40 -11.18 -16.92
C PRO A 174 -5.23 -12.69 -16.87
N SER A 175 -4.89 -13.32 -18.00
CA SER A 175 -4.61 -14.74 -18.05
C SER A 175 -3.26 -15.00 -17.37
N LYS A 176 -3.21 -15.99 -16.49
CA LYS A 176 -1.92 -16.43 -15.95
C LYS A 176 -1.11 -17.04 -17.11
N PRO A 177 0.18 -16.71 -17.22
CA PRO A 177 1.03 -17.32 -18.24
C PRO A 177 1.12 -18.83 -18.02
N ASP A 178 1.05 -19.58 -19.12
CA ASP A 178 0.80 -21.03 -19.15
C ASP A 178 2.09 -21.86 -19.01
N TRP A 179 2.97 -21.49 -18.07
CA TRP A 179 4.13 -22.30 -17.72
C TRP A 179 3.89 -23.00 -16.37
N ARG A 180 4.05 -24.33 -16.38
CA ARG A 180 4.13 -25.19 -15.20
C ARG A 180 5.58 -25.46 -14.85
#